data_AF-A0AA51FZK3-F1
#
_entry.id   AF-A0AA51FZK3-F1
#
_cell.length_a   1.000
_cell.length_b   1.000
_cell.length_c   1.000
_cell.angle_alpha   90.00
_cell.angle_beta   90.00
_cell.angle_gamma   90.00
#
_symmetry.space_group_name_H-M   'P 1'
#
loop_
_entity.id
_entity.type
_entity.pdbx_description
1 polymer ?
#
loop_
_entity_poly.entity_id
_entity_poly.type
_entity_poly.pdbx_seq_one_letter_code
_entity_poly.pdbx_strand_id
1 'polypeptide(L)'
;QDMPAHEYIAALVSGSYINYFHCLKIIEILKETEADTKNLFGRYGSRRMKDWQDVVRSYEKDNLYLAEAAQILARNITYEIPGMKKQIAKQD
;
A
#
# COMPACT_ATOMS: atom_id res chain seq x y z
N GLN A 1 -16.60 6.02 -11.71
CA GLN A 1 -16.33 6.88 -10.55
C GLN A 1 -16.55 6.00 -9.33
N ASP A 2 -15.49 5.46 -8.73
CA ASP A 2 -15.67 4.38 -7.75
C ASP A 2 -14.47 4.24 -6.79
N MET A 3 -13.95 5.36 -6.30
CA MET A 3 -13.07 5.38 -5.15
C MET A 3 -13.83 6.13 -4.05
N PRO A 4 -13.99 5.58 -2.84
CA PRO A 4 -14.64 6.34 -1.78
C PRO A 4 -13.74 7.55 -1.48
N ALA A 5 -14.37 8.67 -1.11
CA ALA A 5 -13.70 9.90 -0.71
C ALA A 5 -13.00 9.75 0.65
N HIS A 6 -12.22 8.68 0.82
CA HIS A 6 -11.32 8.55 1.95
C HIS A 6 -10.00 9.20 1.53
N GLU A 7 -9.80 10.44 1.98
CA GLU A 7 -8.64 11.28 1.63
C GLU A 7 -7.30 10.55 1.78
N TYR A 8 -7.19 9.61 2.72
CA TYR A 8 -5.99 8.77 2.87
C TYR A 8 -5.73 7.81 1.70
N ILE A 9 -6.76 7.21 1.10
CA ILE A 9 -6.57 6.34 -0.07
C ILE A 9 -6.19 7.19 -1.27
N ALA A 10 -6.87 8.34 -1.46
CA ALA A 10 -6.51 9.29 -2.50
C ALA A 10 -5.06 9.77 -2.34
N ALA A 11 -4.63 10.11 -1.12
CA ALA A 11 -3.26 10.52 -0.82
C ALA A 11 -2.22 9.40 -0.99
N LEU A 12 -2.56 8.16 -0.62
CA LEU A 12 -1.70 6.99 -0.88
C LEU A 12 -1.50 6.74 -2.37
N VAL A 13 -2.52 7.01 -3.18
CA VAL A 13 -2.52 6.79 -4.63
C VAL A 13 -1.99 8.01 -5.41
N SER A 14 -2.15 9.22 -4.88
CA SER A 14 -1.72 10.47 -5.53
C SER A 14 -0.31 10.87 -5.08
N GLY A 15 0.67 10.72 -5.98
CA GLY A 15 2.04 11.21 -5.77
C GLY A 15 3.05 10.16 -5.28
N SER A 16 2.61 8.93 -5.02
CA SER A 16 3.48 7.82 -4.60
C SER A 16 3.61 6.77 -5.72
N TYR A 17 4.80 6.20 -5.90
CA TYR A 17 4.91 4.90 -6.56
C TYR A 17 4.23 3.86 -5.65
N ILE A 18 3.08 3.32 -6.09
CA ILE A 18 2.35 2.28 -5.35
C ILE A 18 3.21 1.03 -5.32
N ASN A 19 3.35 0.44 -4.14
CA ASN A 19 4.11 -0.78 -3.89
C ASN A 19 3.23 -1.76 -3.10
N TYR A 20 3.72 -2.97 -2.88
CA TYR A 20 3.05 -4.03 -2.13
C TYR A 20 2.50 -3.56 -0.78
N PHE A 21 3.27 -2.81 0.01
CA PHE A 21 2.85 -2.34 1.33
C PHE A 21 1.71 -1.30 1.25
N HIS A 22 1.69 -0.48 0.20
CA HIS A 22 0.56 0.41 -0.07
C HIS A 22 -0.72 -0.40 -0.37
N CYS A 23 -0.62 -1.46 -1.18
CA CYS A 23 -1.76 -2.34 -1.48
C CYS A 23 -2.33 -2.99 -0.22
N LEU A 24 -1.47 -3.46 0.70
CA LEU A 24 -1.90 -4.02 1.98
C LEU A 24 -2.67 -2.99 2.83
N LYS A 25 -2.15 -1.76 2.92
CA LYS A 25 -2.80 -0.68 3.66
C LYS A 25 -4.15 -0.28 3.07
N ILE A 26 -4.28 -0.31 1.74
CA ILE A 26 -5.56 -0.07 1.07
C ILE A 26 -6.56 -1.16 1.41
N ILE A 27 -6.16 -2.44 1.43
CA ILE A 27 -7.03 -3.54 1.88
C ILE A 27 -7.46 -3.35 3.33
N GLU A 28 -6.55 -2.92 4.22
CA GLU A 28 -6.87 -2.64 5.63
C GLU A 28 -7.94 -1.54 5.77
N ILE A 29 -7.75 -0.41 5.09
CA ILE A 29 -8.74 0.68 5.07
C ILE A 29 -10.07 0.21 4.50
N LEU A 30 -10.07 -0.60 3.43
CA LEU A 30 -11.30 -1.16 2.86
C LEU A 30 -12.00 -2.11 3.84
N LYS A 31 -11.27 -2.88 4.65
CA LYS A 31 -11.87 -3.75 5.68
C LYS A 31 -12.60 -2.97 6.75
N GLU A 32 -12.07 -1.80 7.13
CA GLU A 32 -12.67 -0.90 8.14
C GLU A 32 -13.87 -0.14 7.56
N THR A 33 -13.70 0.44 6.37
CA THR A 33 -14.70 1.32 5.75
C THR A 33 -15.86 0.58 5.09
N GLU A 34 -15.67 -0.69 4.70
CA GLU A 34 -16.71 -1.52 4.09
C GLU A 34 -17.21 -2.63 5.03
N ALA A 35 -16.95 -2.49 6.34
CA ALA A 35 -17.32 -3.48 7.37
C ALA A 35 -18.81 -3.83 7.39
N ASP A 36 -19.69 -2.87 7.06
CA ASP A 36 -21.15 -3.04 7.02
C ASP A 36 -21.68 -3.66 5.70
N THR A 37 -20.81 -3.90 4.72
CA THR A 37 -21.18 -4.50 3.42
C THR A 37 -20.87 -6.00 3.33
N LYS A 38 -20.51 -6.62 4.46
CA LYS A 38 -20.26 -8.06 4.53
C LYS A 38 -21.56 -8.80 4.22
N ASN A 39 -21.51 -9.72 3.25
CA ASN A 39 -22.64 -10.61 3.01
C ASN A 39 -22.83 -11.60 4.17
N LEU A 40 -23.96 -12.32 4.18
CA LEU A 40 -24.33 -13.30 5.22
C LEU A 40 -23.28 -14.42 5.46
N PHE A 41 -22.25 -14.53 4.62
CA PHE A 41 -21.13 -15.46 4.77
C PHE A 41 -19.81 -14.79 5.21
N GLY A 42 -19.86 -13.53 5.64
CA GLY A 42 -18.69 -12.77 6.09
C GLY A 42 -17.70 -12.41 4.98
N ARG A 43 -18.08 -12.60 3.70
CA ARG A 43 -17.24 -12.21 2.57
C ARG A 43 -17.52 -10.76 2.21
N TYR A 44 -16.44 -10.01 2.03
CA TYR A 44 -16.50 -8.65 1.49
C TYR A 44 -16.98 -8.72 0.04
N GLY A 45 -18.11 -8.10 -0.25
CA GLY A 45 -18.80 -8.21 -1.55
C GLY A 45 -18.45 -7.11 -2.56
N SER A 46 -17.71 -6.07 -2.16
CA SER A 46 -17.44 -4.94 -3.04
C SER A 46 -16.47 -5.33 -4.16
N ARG A 47 -16.70 -4.75 -5.34
CA ARG A 47 -15.79 -4.91 -6.49
C ARG A 47 -14.37 -4.42 -6.15
N ARG A 48 -14.28 -3.33 -5.38
CA ARG A 48 -13.03 -2.69 -4.98
C ARG A 48 -12.18 -3.58 -4.09
N MET A 49 -12.78 -4.18 -3.06
CA MET A 49 -12.06 -5.13 -2.19
C MET A 49 -11.52 -6.30 -3.02
N LYS A 50 -12.32 -6.82 -3.96
CA LYS A 50 -11.89 -7.91 -4.83
C LYS A 50 -10.70 -7.50 -5.72
N ASP A 51 -10.79 -6.34 -6.38
CA ASP A 51 -9.73 -5.86 -7.26
C ASP A 51 -8.40 -5.66 -6.50
N TRP A 52 -8.44 -5.08 -5.28
CA TRP A 52 -7.24 -4.91 -4.46
C TRP A 52 -6.68 -6.23 -3.92
N GLN A 53 -7.54 -7.19 -3.56
CA GLN A 53 -7.10 -8.54 -3.20
C GLN A 53 -6.40 -9.24 -4.36
N ASP A 54 -6.89 -9.07 -5.60
CA ASP A 54 -6.27 -9.67 -6.79
C ASP A 54 -4.91 -9.03 -7.11
N VAL A 55 -4.74 -7.73 -6.86
CA VAL A 55 -3.43 -7.05 -6.94
C VAL A 55 -2.46 -7.64 -5.91
N VAL A 56 -2.87 -7.81 -4.64
CA VAL A 56 -2.01 -8.40 -3.61
C VAL A 56 -1.63 -9.84 -3.95
N ARG A 57 -2.58 -10.67 -4.40
CA ARG A 57 -2.29 -12.04 -4.86
C ARG A 57 -1.28 -12.05 -6.02
N SER A 58 -1.33 -11.06 -6.90
CA SER A 58 -0.38 -10.93 -8.01
C SER A 58 1.03 -10.59 -7.53
N TYR A 59 1.16 -9.83 -6.44
CA TYR A 59 2.43 -9.57 -5.77
C TYR A 59 2.96 -10.79 -4.99
N GLU A 60 2.07 -11.56 -4.37
CA GLU A 60 2.43 -12.76 -3.61
C GLU A 60 2.85 -13.90 -4.54
N LYS A 61 2.27 -13.95 -5.75
CA LYS A 61 2.65 -14.90 -6.79
C LYS A 61 4.14 -14.77 -7.11
N ASP A 62 4.82 -15.92 -7.10
CA ASP A 62 6.26 -16.03 -7.37
C ASP A 62 7.13 -15.16 -6.43
N ASN A 63 6.58 -14.75 -5.28
CA ASN A 63 7.20 -13.90 -4.28
C ASN A 63 7.69 -12.53 -4.80
N LEU A 64 6.99 -11.93 -5.77
CA LEU A 64 7.36 -10.62 -6.33
C LEU A 64 7.47 -9.52 -5.26
N TYR A 65 6.62 -9.57 -4.23
CA TYR A 65 6.68 -8.65 -3.09
C TYR A 65 8.04 -8.64 -2.37
N LEU A 66 8.77 -9.77 -2.34
CA LEU A 66 10.09 -9.83 -1.73
C LEU A 66 11.14 -9.07 -2.54
N ALA A 67 11.06 -9.14 -3.87
CA ALA A 67 11.97 -8.40 -4.74
C ALA A 67 11.78 -6.89 -4.57
N GLU A 68 10.52 -6.43 -4.51
CA GLU A 68 10.22 -5.01 -4.27
C GLU A 68 10.65 -4.57 -2.86
N ALA A 69 10.41 -5.39 -1.83
CA ALA A 69 10.86 -5.10 -0.47
C ALA A 69 12.39 -4.99 -0.38
N ALA A 70 13.12 -5.89 -1.05
CA ALA A 70 14.58 -5.85 -1.11
C ALA A 70 15.08 -4.59 -1.83
N GLN A 71 14.44 -4.18 -2.92
CA GLN A 71 14.77 -2.95 -3.64
C GLN A 71 14.55 -1.70 -2.77
N ILE A 72 13.41 -1.62 -2.07
CA ILE A 72 13.11 -0.52 -1.14
C ILE A 72 14.17 -0.46 -0.04
N LEU A 73 14.51 -1.60 0.56
CA LEU A 73 15.52 -1.69 1.60
C LEU A 73 16.89 -1.22 1.08
N ALA A 74 17.34 -1.74 -0.06
CA ALA A 74 18.61 -1.36 -0.69
C ALA A 74 18.68 0.14 -0.95
N ARG A 75 17.63 0.75 -1.52
CA ARG A 75 17.59 2.20 -1.73
C ARG A 75 17.68 2.97 -0.43
N ASN A 76 16.95 2.53 0.61
CA ASN A 76 16.93 3.21 1.91
C ASN A 76 18.29 3.19 2.59
N ILE A 77 18.98 2.05 2.60
CA ILE A 77 20.28 1.92 3.26
C ILE A 77 21.40 2.64 2.48
N THR A 78 21.33 2.61 1.14
CA THR A 78 22.41 3.14 0.31
C THR A 78 22.28 4.65 0.10
N TYR A 79 21.06 5.19 -0.03
CA TYR A 79 20.84 6.56 -0.46
C TYR A 79 19.99 7.39 0.49
N GLU A 80 18.78 6.93 0.83
CA GLU A 80 17.82 7.77 1.57
C GLU A 80 18.30 8.11 2.99
N ILE A 81 18.64 7.09 3.79
CA ILE A 81 19.06 7.29 5.18
C ILE A 81 20.37 8.09 5.26
N PRO A 82 21.43 7.78 4.48
CA PRO A 82 22.63 8.61 4.46
C PRO A 82 22.35 10.05 4.01
N GLY A 83 21.48 10.24 3.02
CA GLY A 83 21.08 11.55 2.53
C GLY A 83 20.39 12.38 3.62
N MET A 84 19.40 11.80 4.30
CA MET A 84 18.69 12.44 5.41
C MET A 84 19.63 12.79 6.57
N LYS A 85 20.53 11.87 6.96
CA LYS A 85 21.54 12.14 8.00
C LYS A 85 22.41 13.36 7.67
N LYS A 86 22.86 13.49 6.42
CA LYS A 86 23.64 14.65 5.97
C LYS A 86 22.84 15.95 5.99
N GLN A 87 21.55 15.89 5.64
CA GLN A 87 20.67 17.06 5.68
C GLN A 87 20.43 17.55 7.10
N ILE A 88 20.16 16.64 8.04
CA ILE A 88 19.98 16.96 9.48
C ILE A 88 21.25 17.64 10.02
N ALA A 89 22.41 17.03 9.79
CA ALA A 89 23.69 17.57 10.26
C ALA A 89 24.10 18.92 9.63
N LYS A 90 23.42 19.37 8.57
CA LYS A 90 23.62 20.70 7.96
C LYS A 90 22.67 21.75 8.57
N GLN A 91 21.57 21.32 9.16
CA GLN A 91 20.57 22.19 9.80
C GLN A 91 20.86 22.41 11.29
N ASP A 92 21.63 21.52 11.91
CA ASP A 92 22.26 21.72 13.22
C ASP A 92 23.52 22.61 13.13
#